data_AF-A0A2G6IF82-F1
#
_entry.id   AF-A0A2G6IF82-F1
#
_cell.length_a   1.000
_cell.length_b   1.000
_cell.length_c   1.000
_cell.angle_alpha   90.00
_cell.angle_beta   90.00
_cell.angle_gamma   90.00
#
_symmetry.space_group_name_H-M   'P 1'
#
loop_
_entity.id
_entity.type
_entity.pdbx_description
1 polymer ?
#
loop_
_entity_poly.entity_id
_entity_poly.type
_entity_poly.pdbx_seq_one_letter_code
_entity_poly.pdbx_strand_id
1 'polypeptide(L)'
;MTSRSALLIAALAAATTLGGCGMFGKRQGPDAVTQAARARGAESVAVNRYLWSASLDVLSFLPVQQADPFTGVIVTGYGRPPGGGRAYRATIHISDPALDARSLNVSLMTSGGPVAAETRRAVEDAILARARQMRIGDGAL
;
A
#
# COMPACT_ATOMS: atom_id res chain seq x y z
N MET A 1 -63.94 55.14 27.42
CA MET A 1 -65.06 54.30 26.95
C MET A 1 -64.54 52.86 26.82
N THR A 2 -64.16 52.18 27.91
CA THR A 2 -65.01 51.30 28.72
C THR A 2 -66.02 50.48 27.92
N SER A 3 -65.64 49.26 27.57
CA SER A 3 -66.49 48.07 27.68
C SER A 3 -65.65 46.82 27.40
N ARG A 4 -65.83 45.67 28.02
CA ARG A 4 -66.58 45.21 29.21
C ARG A 4 -66.45 43.69 29.11
N SER A 5 -66.11 43.01 30.21
CA SER A 5 -66.65 41.67 30.53
C SER A 5 -66.19 40.52 29.60
N ALA A 6 -66.08 39.25 29.96
CA ALA A 6 -66.26 38.41 31.12
C ALA A 6 -65.58 37.09 30.69
N LEU A 7 -64.70 36.49 31.48
CA LEU A 7 -65.02 35.50 32.52
C LEU A 7 -65.32 34.10 31.93
N LEU A 8 -64.37 33.19 32.19
CA LEU A 8 -64.51 31.72 32.29
C LEU A 8 -64.87 30.99 30.97
N ILE A 9 -64.53 29.74 30.69
CA ILE A 9 -64.49 28.53 31.52
C ILE A 9 -63.47 27.56 30.89
N ALA A 10 -62.82 26.79 31.74
CA ALA A 10 -61.92 25.68 31.42
C ALA A 10 -62.58 24.58 30.56
N ALA A 11 -61.79 23.94 29.70
CA ALA A 11 -61.99 22.54 29.36
C ALA A 11 -60.64 21.89 29.01
N LEU A 12 -60.16 21.14 30.00
CA LEU A 12 -59.12 20.12 29.94
C LEU A 12 -59.46 19.07 28.87
N ALA A 13 -58.54 18.79 27.95
CA ALA A 13 -58.46 17.48 27.28
C ALA A 13 -57.05 17.28 26.71
N ALA A 14 -56.28 16.43 27.38
CA ALA A 14 -55.04 15.87 26.86
C ALA A 14 -55.36 14.73 25.88
N ALA A 15 -54.66 14.65 24.75
CA ALA A 15 -54.30 13.39 24.10
C ALA A 15 -53.32 13.64 22.93
N THR A 16 -52.13 13.07 23.07
CA THR A 16 -51.04 12.97 22.09
C THR A 16 -51.36 12.00 20.96
N THR A 17 -51.15 12.38 19.71
CA THR A 17 -50.63 11.47 18.66
C THR A 17 -49.77 12.27 17.67
N LEU A 18 -48.51 11.85 17.51
CA LEU A 18 -47.60 12.30 16.45
C LEU A 18 -47.97 11.61 15.13
N GLY A 19 -47.95 12.34 14.02
CA GLY A 19 -48.07 11.77 12.67
C GLY A 19 -47.96 12.82 11.58
N GLY A 20 -46.75 13.39 11.40
CA GLY A 20 -46.46 14.44 10.44
C GLY A 20 -46.02 13.94 9.05
N CYS A 21 -46.56 14.60 8.03
CA CYS A 21 -46.39 14.52 6.57
C CYS A 21 -44.97 14.32 6.01
N GLY A 22 -44.87 13.62 4.87
CA GLY A 22 -43.62 13.54 4.09
C GLY A 22 -43.69 12.75 2.78
N MET A 23 -44.68 13.01 1.93
CA MET A 23 -44.70 12.58 0.53
C MET A 23 -43.79 13.53 -0.29
N PHE A 24 -42.54 13.17 -0.56
CA PHE A 24 -41.77 13.76 -1.67
C PHE A 24 -40.67 12.80 -2.10
N GLY A 25 -40.75 12.37 -3.36
CA GLY A 25 -39.95 11.28 -3.90
C GLY A 25 -38.45 11.56 -3.93
N LYS A 26 -37.69 10.49 -3.74
CA LYS A 26 -36.43 10.28 -4.47
C LYS A 26 -36.50 8.92 -5.15
N ARG A 27 -36.48 8.98 -6.48
CA ARG A 27 -36.22 7.86 -7.38
C ARG A 27 -34.71 7.61 -7.45
N GLN A 28 -34.34 6.37 -7.77
CA GLN A 28 -33.01 5.84 -8.15
C GLN A 28 -31.88 5.94 -7.09
N GLY A 29 -31.09 4.90 -6.80
CA GLY A 29 -30.93 3.60 -7.45
C GLY A 29 -30.21 2.57 -6.55
N PRO A 30 -30.09 1.31 -7.01
CA PRO A 30 -29.43 0.25 -6.25
C PRO A 30 -27.91 0.31 -6.45
N ASP A 31 -27.23 1.18 -5.71
CA ASP A 31 -25.77 1.29 -5.75
C ASP A 31 -25.08 0.50 -4.61
N ALA A 32 -25.84 -0.33 -3.90
CA ALA A 32 -25.34 -1.12 -2.76
C ALA A 32 -24.42 -2.30 -3.17
N VAL A 33 -24.31 -2.61 -4.48
CA VAL A 33 -23.39 -3.65 -4.98
C VAL A 33 -21.98 -3.16 -5.31
N THR A 34 -21.75 -1.83 -5.34
CA THR A 34 -20.43 -1.27 -5.71
C THR A 34 -19.57 -0.87 -4.50
N GLN A 35 -20.07 -1.08 -3.27
CA GLN A 35 -19.37 -0.70 -2.04
C GLN A 35 -19.01 -1.88 -1.12
N ALA A 36 -18.85 -3.09 -1.67
CA ALA A 36 -18.21 -4.21 -0.96
C ALA A 36 -16.85 -4.60 -1.57
N ALA A 37 -16.52 -4.14 -2.79
CA ALA A 37 -15.24 -4.45 -3.44
C ALA A 37 -14.07 -3.56 -2.97
N ARG A 38 -14.35 -2.36 -2.41
CA ARG A 38 -13.31 -1.46 -1.88
C ARG A 38 -12.79 -1.87 -0.49
N ALA A 39 -13.45 -2.83 0.17
CA ALA A 39 -12.97 -3.45 1.40
C ALA A 39 -11.98 -4.61 1.15
N ARG A 40 -11.40 -4.73 -0.05
CA ARG A 40 -10.20 -5.56 -0.29
C ARG A 40 -8.89 -4.82 0.02
N GLY A 41 -8.92 -3.93 1.01
CA GLY A 41 -7.76 -3.11 1.41
C GLY A 41 -7.15 -3.52 2.75
N ALA A 42 -7.61 -4.63 3.35
CA ALA A 42 -7.01 -5.17 4.56
C ALA A 42 -5.69 -5.88 4.21
N GLU A 43 -4.61 -5.10 4.28
CA GLU A 43 -3.33 -5.51 4.90
C GLU A 43 -2.57 -6.69 4.25
N SER A 44 -2.42 -6.65 2.94
CA SER A 44 -1.24 -7.27 2.31
C SER A 44 -0.26 -6.14 2.01
N VAL A 45 0.88 -6.10 2.71
CA VAL A 45 2.01 -5.25 2.29
C VAL A 45 2.36 -5.71 0.87
N ALA A 46 1.85 -4.99 -0.12
CA ALA A 46 2.03 -5.37 -1.50
C ALA A 46 3.47 -5.06 -1.89
N VAL A 47 4.28 -6.10 -2.05
CA VAL A 47 5.64 -5.97 -2.57
C VAL A 47 5.59 -5.31 -3.94
N ASN A 48 6.42 -4.29 -4.17
CA ASN A 48 6.46 -3.63 -5.46
C ASN A 48 7.06 -4.57 -6.53
N ARG A 49 6.29 -4.87 -7.58
CA ARG A 49 6.73 -5.74 -8.68
C ARG A 49 8.00 -5.27 -9.38
N TYR A 50 8.20 -3.97 -9.52
CA TYR A 50 9.40 -3.41 -10.17
C TYR A 50 10.63 -3.55 -9.28
N LEU A 51 10.52 -3.34 -7.97
CA LEU A 51 11.63 -3.57 -7.04
C LEU A 51 12.02 -5.05 -7.02
N TRP A 52 11.04 -5.94 -7.03
CA TRP A 52 11.26 -7.39 -7.10
C TRP A 52 12.01 -7.79 -8.38
N SER A 53 11.47 -7.43 -9.54
CA SER A 53 12.08 -7.75 -10.84
C SER A 53 13.46 -7.11 -11.00
N ALA A 54 13.63 -5.86 -10.58
CA ALA A 54 14.92 -5.17 -10.66
C ALA A 54 15.98 -5.80 -9.74
N SER A 55 15.59 -6.28 -8.55
CA SER A 55 16.52 -6.95 -7.63
C SER A 55 17.08 -8.23 -8.25
N LEU A 56 16.20 -9.04 -8.86
CA LEU A 56 16.60 -10.27 -9.55
C LEU A 56 17.46 -10.00 -10.79
N ASP A 57 17.22 -8.90 -11.49
CA ASP A 57 17.97 -8.53 -12.69
C ASP A 57 19.39 -8.01 -12.34
N VAL A 58 19.47 -7.03 -11.43
CA VAL A 58 20.74 -6.44 -10.99
C VAL A 58 21.63 -7.47 -10.29
N LEU A 59 21.04 -8.37 -9.50
CA LEU A 59 21.76 -9.40 -8.75
C LEU A 59 21.67 -10.79 -9.40
N SER A 60 21.37 -10.86 -10.70
CA SER A 60 21.23 -12.10 -11.47
C SER A 60 22.48 -12.99 -11.49
N PHE A 61 23.64 -12.42 -11.20
CA PHE A 61 24.91 -13.15 -11.06
C PHE A 61 25.04 -13.91 -9.73
N LEU A 62 24.13 -13.68 -8.78
CA LEU A 62 24.08 -14.41 -7.51
C LEU A 62 23.08 -15.58 -7.63
N PRO A 63 23.44 -16.78 -7.15
CA PRO A 63 22.50 -17.91 -7.16
C PRO A 63 21.37 -17.65 -6.16
N VAL A 64 20.12 -17.66 -6.61
CA VAL A 64 18.94 -17.50 -5.72
C VAL A 64 18.73 -18.78 -4.93
N GLN A 65 18.65 -18.67 -3.60
CA GLN A 65 18.42 -19.80 -2.69
C GLN A 65 16.98 -19.84 -2.19
N GLN A 66 16.41 -18.67 -1.90
CA GLN A 66 15.03 -18.53 -1.47
C GLN A 66 14.49 -17.20 -2.00
N ALA A 67 13.26 -17.19 -2.49
CA ALA A 67 12.58 -15.99 -2.91
C ALA A 67 11.10 -16.11 -2.55
N ASP A 68 10.63 -15.28 -1.63
CA ASP A 68 9.24 -15.23 -1.21
C ASP A 68 8.59 -13.89 -1.66
N PRO A 69 7.71 -13.92 -2.66
CA PRO A 69 7.07 -12.72 -3.20
C PRO A 69 5.99 -12.13 -2.28
N PHE A 70 5.53 -12.86 -1.26
CA PHE A 70 4.51 -12.37 -0.33
C PHE A 70 5.16 -11.55 0.80
N THR A 71 6.29 -12.00 1.31
CA THR A 71 7.04 -11.29 2.36
C THR A 71 8.06 -10.29 1.81
N GLY A 72 8.37 -10.36 0.51
CA GLY A 72 9.34 -9.48 -0.13
C GLY A 72 10.79 -9.82 0.22
N VAL A 73 11.04 -11.06 0.64
CA VAL A 73 12.38 -11.52 1.03
C VAL A 73 13.02 -12.35 -0.09
N ILE A 74 14.25 -11.98 -0.45
CA ILE A 74 15.08 -12.73 -1.40
C ILE A 74 16.42 -13.03 -0.73
N VAL A 75 16.79 -14.30 -0.69
CA VAL A 75 18.06 -14.78 -0.16
C VAL A 75 18.86 -15.40 -1.29
N THR A 76 20.11 -14.93 -1.45
CA THR A 76 21.03 -15.47 -2.43
C THR A 76 22.17 -16.25 -1.75
N GLY A 77 22.77 -17.17 -2.50
CA GLY A 77 24.05 -17.77 -2.17
C GLY A 77 25.21 -16.87 -2.56
N TYR A 78 26.42 -17.40 -2.38
CA TYR A 78 27.64 -16.72 -2.77
C TYR A 78 27.83 -16.76 -4.30
N GLY A 79 27.98 -15.61 -4.92
CA GLY A 79 28.27 -15.45 -6.34
C GLY A 79 29.31 -14.35 -6.59
N ARG A 80 29.90 -14.33 -7.78
CA ARG A 80 30.89 -13.31 -8.17
C ARG A 80 30.27 -12.36 -9.20
N PRO A 81 30.43 -11.03 -9.03
CA PRO A 81 29.94 -10.08 -10.01
C PRO A 81 30.70 -10.19 -11.34
N PRO A 82 30.06 -9.79 -12.45
CA PRO A 82 30.73 -9.68 -13.74
C PRO A 82 31.86 -8.65 -13.65
N GLY A 83 33.03 -8.95 -14.24
CA GLY A 83 34.25 -8.16 -14.07
C GLY A 83 35.23 -8.69 -13.01
N GLY A 84 34.84 -9.78 -12.32
CA GLY A 84 35.71 -10.45 -11.35
C GLY A 84 35.71 -9.80 -9.98
N GLY A 85 36.13 -10.54 -8.96
CA GLY A 85 36.20 -10.04 -7.59
C GLY A 85 35.89 -11.09 -6.52
N ARG A 86 35.52 -10.58 -5.34
CA ARG A 86 35.15 -11.38 -4.18
C ARG A 86 33.79 -12.04 -4.40
N ALA A 87 33.55 -13.15 -3.70
CA ALA A 87 32.22 -13.73 -3.66
C ALA A 87 31.34 -12.95 -2.66
N TYR A 88 30.15 -12.58 -3.09
CA TYR A 88 29.15 -11.87 -2.29
C TYR A 88 27.91 -12.73 -2.14
N ARG A 89 27.23 -12.61 -1.00
CA ARG A 89 25.84 -13.03 -0.84
C ARG A 89 24.99 -11.81 -0.49
N ALA A 90 23.74 -11.83 -0.89
CA ALA A 90 22.78 -10.77 -0.61
C ALA A 90 21.53 -11.35 0.06
N THR A 91 20.99 -10.58 1.00
CA THR A 91 19.63 -10.74 1.49
C THR A 91 18.91 -9.44 1.21
N ILE A 92 17.83 -9.51 0.45
CA ILE A 92 17.03 -8.37 0.04
C ILE A 92 15.69 -8.47 0.74
N HIS A 93 15.22 -7.36 1.30
CA HIS A 93 13.90 -7.23 1.89
C HIS A 93 13.21 -6.01 1.32
N ILE A 94 12.03 -6.22 0.73
CA ILE A 94 11.16 -5.19 0.19
C ILE A 94 9.98 -5.00 1.16
N SER A 95 9.93 -3.86 1.83
CA SER A 95 9.02 -3.61 2.95
C SER A 95 7.80 -2.75 2.59
N ASP A 96 7.84 -2.01 1.48
CA ASP A 96 6.78 -1.07 1.10
C ASP A 96 6.56 -1.08 -0.43
N PRO A 97 5.31 -0.91 -0.91
CA PRO A 97 5.00 -0.76 -2.33
C PRO A 97 5.61 0.49 -2.99
N ALA A 98 6.09 1.47 -2.24
CA ALA A 98 6.65 2.70 -2.78
C ALA A 98 7.98 2.44 -3.50
N LEU A 99 8.21 3.17 -4.60
CA LEU A 99 9.40 3.02 -5.43
C LEU A 99 10.49 4.02 -4.98
N ASP A 100 10.93 3.86 -3.74
CA ASP A 100 11.95 4.70 -3.11
C ASP A 100 12.88 3.87 -2.20
N ALA A 101 13.96 4.49 -1.72
CA ALA A 101 15.01 3.78 -0.98
C ALA A 101 14.58 3.25 0.40
N ARG A 102 13.52 3.79 1.01
CA ARG A 102 13.03 3.30 2.32
C ARG A 102 12.34 1.95 2.23
N SER A 103 11.89 1.60 1.03
CA SER A 103 11.15 0.37 0.73
C SER A 103 12.05 -0.83 0.47
N LEU A 104 13.36 -0.61 0.36
CA LEU A 104 14.34 -1.64 -0.03
C LEU A 104 15.48 -1.67 1.00
N ASN A 105 15.71 -2.83 1.59
CA ASN A 105 16.88 -3.09 2.41
C ASN A 105 17.71 -4.21 1.79
N VAL A 106 19.00 -3.95 1.55
CA VAL A 106 19.92 -4.95 1.02
C VAL A 106 21.03 -5.20 2.03
N SER A 107 21.14 -6.43 2.51
CA SER A 107 22.25 -6.89 3.34
C SER A 107 23.24 -7.68 2.49
N LEU A 108 24.44 -7.13 2.31
CA LEU A 108 25.51 -7.72 1.50
C LEU A 108 26.67 -8.20 2.38
N MET A 109 27.12 -9.42 2.14
CA MET A 109 28.23 -10.03 2.88
C MET A 109 29.22 -10.70 1.95
N THR A 110 30.50 -10.64 2.30
CA THR A 110 31.59 -11.37 1.66
C THR A 110 32.06 -12.52 2.54
N SER A 111 32.97 -13.35 2.02
CA SER A 111 33.68 -14.35 2.83
C SER A 111 34.47 -13.77 4.01
N GLY A 112 34.83 -12.47 3.96
CA GLY A 112 35.58 -11.78 5.01
C GLY A 112 34.73 -10.92 5.95
N GLY A 113 33.40 -10.92 5.80
CA GLY A 113 32.49 -10.11 6.61
C GLY A 113 31.59 -9.16 5.79
N PRO A 114 30.88 -8.24 6.47
CA PRO A 114 29.98 -7.27 5.85
C PRO A 114 30.71 -6.37 4.84
N VAL A 115 29.99 -5.95 3.79
CA VAL A 115 30.53 -4.96 2.85
C VAL A 115 30.52 -3.55 3.44
N ALA A 116 31.30 -2.65 2.83
CA ALA A 116 31.23 -1.22 3.12
C ALA A 116 29.82 -0.66 2.83
N ALA A 117 29.40 0.33 3.63
CA ALA A 117 28.06 0.91 3.51
C ALA A 117 27.85 1.59 2.15
N GLU A 118 28.90 2.16 1.57
CA GLU A 118 28.92 2.79 0.26
C GLU A 118 28.63 1.77 -0.84
N THR A 119 29.23 0.58 -0.77
CA THR A 119 28.97 -0.50 -1.73
C THR A 119 27.54 -0.99 -1.63
N ARG A 120 27.01 -1.14 -0.40
CA ARG A 120 25.62 -1.52 -0.18
C ARG A 120 24.65 -0.50 -0.79
N ARG A 121 24.87 0.79 -0.53
CA ARG A 121 24.05 1.88 -1.08
C ARG A 121 24.12 1.92 -2.61
N ALA A 122 25.31 1.75 -3.19
CA ALA A 122 25.46 1.73 -4.65
C ALA A 122 24.63 0.60 -5.29
N VAL A 123 24.53 -0.56 -4.63
CA VAL A 123 23.67 -1.67 -5.09
C VAL A 123 22.19 -1.33 -4.93
N GLU A 124 21.78 -0.76 -3.79
CA GLU A 124 20.41 -0.29 -3.56
C GLU A 124 19.99 0.73 -4.64
N ASP A 125 20.85 1.71 -4.93
CA ASP A 125 20.63 2.73 -5.96
C ASP A 125 20.54 2.12 -7.36
N ALA A 126 21.38 1.13 -7.69
CA ALA A 126 21.32 0.41 -8.96
C ALA A 126 19.98 -0.32 -9.14
N ILE A 127 19.46 -0.97 -8.09
CA ILE A 127 18.15 -1.62 -8.10
C ILE A 127 17.04 -0.58 -8.30
N LEU A 128 17.08 0.54 -7.58
CA LEU A 128 16.09 1.61 -7.71
C LEU A 128 16.10 2.26 -9.10
N ALA A 129 17.28 2.47 -9.68
CA ALA A 129 17.43 2.98 -11.04
C ALA A 129 16.82 2.01 -12.06
N ARG A 130 17.11 0.71 -11.93
CA ARG A 130 16.57 -0.32 -12.82
C ARG A 130 15.05 -0.46 -12.68
N ALA A 131 14.52 -0.42 -11.46
CA ALA A 131 13.08 -0.46 -11.20
C ALA A 131 12.35 0.73 -11.84
N ARG A 132 12.92 1.93 -11.76
CA ARG A 132 12.37 3.12 -12.45
C ARG A 132 12.34 2.93 -13.95
N GLN A 133 13.40 2.37 -14.53
CA GLN A 133 13.45 2.10 -15.96
C GLN A 133 12.37 1.11 -16.39
N MET A 134 12.16 0.02 -15.64
CA MET A 134 11.08 -0.94 -15.90
C MET A 134 9.70 -0.28 -15.81
N ARG A 135 9.47 0.58 -14.81
CA ARG A 135 8.20 1.32 -14.66
C ARG A 135 7.92 2.24 -15.85
N ILE A 136 8.94 2.94 -16.33
CA ILE A 136 8.82 3.83 -17.50
C ILE A 136 8.52 3.01 -18.76
N GLY A 137 9.21 1.88 -18.94
CA GLY A 137 8.98 0.98 -20.07
C GLY A 137 7.55 0.44 -20.13
N ASP A 138 7.00 -0.01 -19.00
CA ASP A 138 5.62 -0.50 -18.93
C ASP A 138 4.57 0.60 -19.15
N GLY A 139 4.84 1.83 -18.70
CA GLY A 139 3.92 2.96 -18.86
C GLY A 139 3.93 3.63 -20.24
N ALA A 140 4.86 3.23 -21.11
CA ALA A 140 5.01 3.75 -22.47
C ALA A 140 4.29 2.88 -23.54
N LEU A 141 3.67 1.77 -23.12
CA LEU A 141 2.88 0.85 -23.95
C LEU A 141 1.39 1.17 -23.84
#